data_AF-X1M6B5-F1
#
_entry.id   AF-X1M6B5-F1
#
_cell.length_a   1.000
_cell.length_b   1.000
_cell.length_c   1.000
_cell.angle_alpha   90.00
_cell.angle_beta   90.00
_cell.angle_gamma   90.00
#
_symmetry.space_group_name_H-M   'P 1'
#
loop_
_entity.id
_entity.type
_entity.pdbx_description
1 polymer ?
#
loop_
_entity_poly.entity_id
_entity_poly.type
_entity_poly.pdbx_seq_one_letter_code
_entity_poly.pdbx_strand_id
1 'polypeptide(L)'
;MWLPKDERKLLALYFHKTGKPDEQETLKDNDDMKALGWKESESNEDYDRQYINRVWNADDILKKREFLNVLNRAIGEKTVSLTLKGYDLGRKYSSRWTKSGLWFAEYKHHWIWLIVSFLGGIMGA
;
A
#
# COMPACT_ATOMS: atom_id res chain seq x y z
N MET A 1 -11.27 2.74 6.26
CA MET A 1 -10.70 1.40 6.52
C MET A 1 -9.19 1.50 6.42
N TRP A 2 -8.45 0.90 7.34
CA TRP A 2 -6.98 0.91 7.29
C TRP A 2 -6.46 -0.39 6.67
N LEU A 3 -5.63 -0.27 5.63
CA LEU A 3 -4.88 -1.38 5.04
C LEU A 3 -3.46 -1.41 5.63
N PRO A 4 -2.86 -2.60 5.83
CA PRO A 4 -1.45 -2.68 6.22
C PRO A 4 -0.52 -2.10 5.13
N LYS A 5 0.77 -1.97 5.46
CA LYS A 5 1.71 -1.15 4.68
C LYS A 5 1.88 -1.66 3.24
N ASP A 6 1.91 -2.98 3.06
CA ASP A 6 2.22 -3.60 1.77
C ASP A 6 1.04 -3.50 0.81
N GLU A 7 -0.18 -3.75 1.30
CA GLU A 7 -1.43 -3.61 0.57
C GLU A 7 -1.66 -2.16 0.15
N ARG A 8 -1.34 -1.19 1.03
CA ARG A 8 -1.41 0.24 0.67
C ARG A 8 -0.47 0.60 -0.47
N LYS A 9 0.76 0.09 -0.43
CA LYS A 9 1.77 0.33 -1.47
C LYS A 9 1.35 -0.28 -2.80
N LEU A 10 0.89 -1.52 -2.79
CA LEU A 10 0.42 -2.20 -4.00
C LEU A 10 -0.85 -1.54 -4.55
N LEU A 11 -1.83 -1.20 -3.70
CA LEU A 11 -3.04 -0.53 -4.17
C LEU A 11 -2.76 0.86 -4.77
N ALA A 12 -1.80 1.60 -4.19
CA ALA A 12 -1.34 2.86 -4.77
C ALA A 12 -0.62 2.66 -6.10
N LEU A 13 0.21 1.61 -6.23
CA LEU A 13 0.86 1.23 -7.49
C LEU A 13 -0.20 0.93 -8.57
N TYR A 14 -1.18 0.08 -8.26
CA TYR A 14 -2.26 -0.29 -9.18
C TYR A 14 -3.05 0.93 -9.62
N PHE A 15 -3.38 1.84 -8.71
CA PHE A 15 -4.05 3.08 -9.05
C PHE A 15 -3.24 3.94 -10.02
N HIS A 16 -1.93 4.06 -9.78
CA HIS A 16 -1.04 4.81 -10.66
C HIS A 16 -0.88 4.20 -12.05
N LYS A 17 -1.02 2.88 -12.16
CA LYS A 17 -0.85 2.14 -13.40
C LYS A 17 -2.14 2.08 -14.22
N THR A 18 -3.28 1.72 -13.61
CA THR A 18 -4.55 1.60 -14.35
C THR A 18 -5.17 2.96 -14.69
N GLY A 19 -4.98 4.00 -13.86
CA GLY A 19 -5.47 5.36 -14.11
C GLY A 19 -6.98 5.56 -14.03
N LYS A 20 -7.79 4.55 -14.39
CA LYS A 20 -9.26 4.53 -14.27
C LYS A 20 -9.76 3.27 -13.53
N PRO A 21 -10.98 3.30 -12.96
CA PRO A 21 -11.63 2.09 -12.46
C PRO A 21 -11.99 1.17 -13.62
N ASP A 22 -12.01 -0.14 -13.35
CA ASP A 22 -12.35 -1.24 -14.25
C ASP A 22 -11.46 -1.40 -15.51
N GLU A 23 -10.50 -0.49 -15.73
CA GLU A 23 -9.48 -0.59 -16.77
C GLU A 23 -8.50 -1.72 -16.43
N GLN A 24 -8.19 -2.55 -17.44
CA GLN A 24 -7.31 -3.70 -17.28
C GLN A 24 -5.90 -3.30 -17.66
N GLU A 25 -4.95 -3.52 -16.76
CA GLU A 25 -3.54 -3.24 -17.01
C GLU A 25 -2.71 -4.49 -16.75
N THR A 26 -1.78 -4.79 -17.65
CA THR A 26 -0.80 -5.85 -17.43
C THR A 26 0.40 -5.27 -16.69
N LEU A 27 0.70 -5.87 -15.54
CA LEU A 27 1.79 -5.48 -14.66
C LEU A 27 2.83 -6.58 -14.59
N LYS A 28 4.09 -6.17 -14.52
CA LYS A 28 5.20 -7.09 -14.30
C LYS A 28 5.32 -7.37 -12.80
N ASP A 29 5.60 -8.61 -12.43
CA ASP A 29 5.76 -9.00 -11.02
C ASP A 29 6.87 -8.17 -10.32
N ASN A 30 7.90 -7.79 -11.07
CA ASN A 30 8.98 -6.93 -10.58
C ASN A 30 8.49 -5.54 -10.14
N ASP A 31 7.44 -5.00 -10.73
CA ASP A 31 6.90 -3.68 -10.34
C ASP A 31 6.27 -3.74 -8.94
N ASP A 32 5.58 -4.84 -8.63
CA ASP A 32 5.01 -5.09 -7.31
C ASP A 32 6.10 -5.22 -6.23
N MET A 33 7.12 -6.02 -6.52
CA MET A 33 8.25 -6.22 -5.61
C MET A 33 8.98 -4.89 -5.36
N LYS A 34 9.23 -4.10 -6.41
CA LYS A 34 9.83 -2.76 -6.31
C LYS A 34 9.00 -1.82 -5.45
N ALA A 35 7.66 -1.84 -5.56
CA ALA A 35 6.79 -1.03 -4.70
C ALA A 35 6.90 -1.40 -3.21
N LEU A 36 7.15 -2.68 -2.92
CA LEU A 36 7.40 -3.16 -1.56
C LEU A 36 8.80 -2.80 -1.03
N GLY A 37 9.74 -2.47 -1.90
CA GLY A 37 11.10 -2.04 -1.55
C GLY A 37 12.19 -3.02 -1.97
N TRP A 38 11.84 -4.03 -2.78
CA TRP A 38 12.83 -4.94 -3.35
C TRP A 38 13.82 -4.19 -4.23
N LYS A 39 15.10 -4.55 -4.12
CA LYS A 39 16.18 -4.02 -4.96
C LYS A 39 16.87 -5.15 -5.70
N GLU A 40 17.02 -4.95 -7.00
CA GLU A 40 17.70 -5.89 -7.90
C GLU A 40 19.16 -6.11 -7.50
N SER A 41 19.83 -5.09 -6.94
CA SER A 41 21.22 -5.20 -6.44
C SER A 41 21.39 -6.13 -5.24
N GLU A 42 20.30 -6.46 -4.53
CA GLU A 42 20.27 -7.33 -3.36
C GLU A 42 19.59 -8.69 -3.68
N SER A 43 19.26 -8.94 -4.95
CA SER A 43 18.54 -10.14 -5.38
C SER A 43 19.34 -11.39 -5.06
N ASN A 44 18.68 -12.28 -4.33
CA ASN A 44 19.05 -13.67 -4.14
C ASN A 44 17.77 -14.48 -3.96
N GLU A 45 17.85 -15.80 -4.12
CA GLU A 45 16.65 -16.66 -4.14
C GLU A 45 15.77 -16.51 -2.89
N ASP A 46 16.36 -16.42 -1.70
CA ASP A 46 15.61 -16.30 -0.44
C ASP A 46 14.96 -14.92 -0.28
N TYR A 47 15.68 -13.86 -0.64
CA TYR A 47 15.20 -12.48 -0.64
C TYR A 47 14.04 -12.33 -1.61
N ASP A 48 14.20 -12.82 -2.83
CA ASP A 48 13.16 -12.76 -3.87
C ASP A 48 11.92 -13.54 -3.45
N ARG A 49 12.10 -14.75 -2.88
CA ARG A 49 11.00 -15.56 -2.33
C ARG A 49 10.25 -14.85 -1.21
N GLN A 50 10.96 -14.14 -0.32
CA GLN A 50 10.32 -13.35 0.74
C GLN A 50 9.40 -12.26 0.16
N TYR A 51 9.86 -11.53 -0.86
CA TYR A 51 9.05 -10.47 -1.48
C TYR A 51 7.89 -11.04 -2.29
N ILE A 52 8.09 -12.14 -3.02
CA ILE A 52 7.01 -12.84 -3.74
C ILE A 52 5.90 -13.23 -2.76
N ASN A 53 6.24 -13.81 -1.60
CA ASN A 53 5.27 -14.18 -0.57
C ASN A 53 4.52 -12.96 -0.01
N ARG A 54 5.20 -11.82 0.17
CA ARG A 54 4.56 -10.56 0.63
C ARG A 54 3.60 -10.01 -0.41
N VAL A 55 3.99 -10.01 -1.70
CA VAL A 55 3.12 -9.59 -2.80
C VAL A 55 1.89 -10.50 -2.87
N TRP A 56 2.08 -11.81 -2.81
CA TRP A 56 0.98 -12.78 -2.87
C TRP A 56 -0.01 -12.63 -1.73
N ASN A 57 0.49 -12.47 -0.50
CA ASN A 57 -0.38 -12.24 0.66
C ASN A 57 -1.16 -10.94 0.53
N ALA A 58 -0.50 -9.87 0.10
CA ALA A 58 -1.16 -8.58 -0.08
C ALA A 58 -2.20 -8.61 -1.22
N ASP A 59 -1.90 -9.25 -2.34
CA ASP A 59 -2.84 -9.47 -3.45
C ASP A 59 -4.07 -10.26 -3.00
N ASP A 60 -3.88 -11.34 -2.23
CA ASP A 60 -4.97 -12.17 -1.73
C ASP A 60 -5.89 -11.36 -0.80
N ILE A 61 -5.32 -10.51 0.06
CA ILE A 61 -6.09 -9.61 0.93
C ILE A 61 -6.86 -8.57 0.12
N LEU A 62 -6.23 -7.97 -0.90
CA LEU A 62 -6.89 -6.99 -1.77
C LEU A 62 -8.02 -7.62 -2.59
N LYS A 63 -7.83 -8.86 -3.07
CA LYS A 63 -8.84 -9.63 -3.79
C LYS A 63 -10.00 -10.03 -2.88
N LYS A 64 -9.71 -10.57 -1.68
CA LYS A 64 -10.74 -10.93 -0.69
C LYS A 64 -11.61 -9.75 -0.26
N ARG A 65 -11.06 -8.53 -0.29
CA ARG A 65 -11.77 -7.29 0.03
C ARG A 65 -12.42 -6.63 -1.18
N GLU A 66 -12.43 -7.29 -2.34
CA GLU A 66 -13.03 -6.79 -3.58
C GLU A 66 -12.43 -5.45 -4.04
N PHE A 67 -11.16 -5.16 -3.72
CA PHE A 67 -10.48 -3.97 -4.22
C PHE A 67 -9.88 -4.19 -5.61
N LEU A 68 -9.67 -5.45 -5.98
CA LEU A 68 -8.96 -5.80 -7.20
C LEU A 68 -9.52 -7.08 -7.81
N ASN A 69 -9.67 -7.06 -9.14
CA ASN A 69 -10.00 -8.19 -9.98
C ASN A 69 -8.72 -8.65 -10.70
N VAL A 70 -8.20 -9.82 -10.32
CA VAL A 70 -7.09 -10.45 -11.04
C VAL A 70 -7.69 -11.31 -12.15
N LEU A 71 -7.50 -10.90 -13.41
CA LEU A 71 -8.10 -11.56 -14.57
C LEU A 71 -7.19 -12.64 -15.14
N ASN A 72 -5.88 -12.38 -15.16
CA ASN A 72 -4.89 -13.33 -15.65
C ASN A 72 -3.60 -13.22 -14.82
N ARG A 73 -2.96 -14.35 -14.54
CA ARG A 73 -1.65 -14.42 -13.90
C ARG A 73 -0.79 -15.37 -14.72
N ALA A 74 0.08 -14.80 -15.55
CA ALA A 74 1.13 -15.51 -16.25
C ALA A 74 2.42 -15.48 -15.41
N ILE A 75 3.42 -16.26 -15.80
CA ILE A 75 4.72 -16.24 -15.14
C ILE A 75 5.38 -14.89 -15.45
N GLY A 76 5.62 -14.06 -14.43
CA GLY A 76 6.28 -12.76 -14.54
C GLY A 76 5.36 -11.59 -14.85
N GLU A 77 4.10 -11.83 -15.21
CA GLU A 77 3.13 -10.80 -15.54
C GLU A 77 1.72 -11.15 -15.05
N LYS A 78 0.98 -10.14 -14.59
CA LYS A 78 -0.42 -10.28 -14.18
C LYS A 78 -1.27 -9.16 -14.73
N THR A 79 -2.48 -9.50 -15.20
CA THR A 79 -3.48 -8.53 -15.62
C THR A 79 -4.42 -8.26 -14.46
N VAL A 80 -4.44 -7.02 -14.00
CA VAL A 80 -5.27 -6.56 -12.89
C VAL A 80 -6.23 -5.47 -13.34
N SER A 81 -7.39 -5.43 -12.70
CA SER A 81 -8.37 -4.37 -12.84
C SER A 81 -8.82 -3.92 -11.46
N LEU A 82 -8.84 -2.61 -11.23
CA LEU A 82 -9.29 -2.04 -9.96
C LEU A 82 -10.80 -1.89 -9.96
N THR A 83 -11.46 -2.38 -8.92
CA THR A 83 -12.87 -2.08 -8.70
C THR A 83 -13.04 -0.61 -8.34
N LEU A 84 -14.26 -0.08 -8.47
CA LEU A 84 -14.58 1.29 -8.05
C LEU A 84 -14.15 1.57 -6.59
N LYS A 85 -14.35 0.60 -5.68
CA LYS A 85 -13.92 0.70 -4.28
C LYS A 85 -12.39 0.75 -4.16
N GLY A 86 -11.69 -0.11 -4.91
CA GLY A 86 -10.22 -0.16 -4.92
C GLY A 86 -9.59 1.10 -5.50
N TYR A 87 -10.18 1.65 -6.57
CA TYR A 87 -9.76 2.88 -7.20
C TYR A 87 -9.86 4.08 -6.25
N ASP A 88 -11.00 4.23 -5.58
CA ASP A 88 -11.25 5.37 -4.68
C ASP A 88 -10.33 5.32 -3.45
N LEU A 89 -10.01 4.11 -2.98
CA LEU A 89 -9.07 3.89 -1.88
C LEU A 89 -7.60 4.05 -2.33
N GLY A 90 -7.25 3.57 -3.52
CA GLY A 90 -5.93 3.74 -4.13
C GLY A 90 -5.58 5.20 -4.34
N ARG A 91 -6.55 6.01 -4.79
CA ARG A 91 -6.42 7.48 -4.89
C ARG A 91 -6.05 8.11 -3.54
N LYS A 92 -6.70 7.69 -2.45
CA LYS A 92 -6.42 8.21 -1.10
C LYS A 92 -4.99 7.90 -0.66
N TYR A 93 -4.50 6.69 -0.94
CA TYR A 93 -3.13 6.30 -0.60
C TYR A 93 -2.05 6.87 -1.53
N SER A 94 -2.41 7.18 -2.78
CA SER A 94 -1.52 7.84 -3.76
C SER A 94 -1.21 9.30 -3.40
N SER A 95 -2.10 9.98 -2.67
CA SER A 95 -1.93 11.39 -2.31
C SER A 95 -0.64 11.64 -1.49
N ARG A 96 0.02 12.79 -1.69
CA ARG A 96 1.26 13.15 -0.96
C ARG A 96 1.11 13.13 0.58
N TRP A 97 -0.10 13.23 1.09
CA TRP A 97 -0.42 13.25 2.52
C TRP A 97 -0.19 11.90 3.21
N THR A 98 -0.25 10.79 2.49
CA THR A 98 0.11 9.46 3.00
C THR A 98 1.60 9.14 2.88
N LYS A 99 2.34 9.81 1.98
CA LYS A 99 3.82 9.68 1.88
C LYS A 99 4.56 10.37 3.02
N SER A 100 4.04 11.48 3.55
CA SER A 100 4.63 12.22 4.68
C SER A 100 4.28 11.63 6.05
N GLY A 101 3.44 10.60 6.11
CA GLY A 101 2.91 10.10 7.39
C GLY A 101 1.95 11.08 8.09
N LEU A 102 1.53 12.16 7.44
CA LEU A 102 0.62 13.16 8.02
C LEU A 102 -0.82 12.65 8.20
N TRP A 103 -1.21 11.57 7.56
CA TRP A 103 -2.47 10.88 7.89
C TRP A 103 -2.47 10.30 9.32
N PHE A 104 -1.29 10.07 9.93
CA PHE A 104 -1.19 9.78 11.36
C PHE A 104 -1.40 11.03 12.23
N ALA A 105 -1.39 12.25 11.71
CA ALA A 105 -1.61 13.45 12.52
C ALA A 105 -3.01 13.45 13.14
N GLU A 106 -4.04 13.05 12.39
CA GLU A 106 -5.42 12.94 12.92
C GLU A 106 -5.54 11.95 14.08
N TYR A 107 -4.83 10.81 14.04
CA TYR A 107 -4.80 9.85 15.15
C TYR A 107 -3.77 10.19 16.24
N LYS A 108 -2.72 10.96 15.92
CA LYS A 108 -1.71 11.44 16.87
C LYS A 108 -2.18 12.63 17.68
N HIS A 109 -3.18 13.40 17.24
CA HIS A 109 -3.67 14.55 17.99
C HIS A 109 -4.07 14.22 19.43
N HIS A 110 -4.61 13.01 19.67
CA HIS A 110 -4.96 12.56 21.03
C HIS A 110 -3.72 12.28 21.91
N TRP A 111 -2.66 11.70 21.34
CA TRP A 111 -1.41 11.43 22.08
C TRP A 111 -0.54 12.69 22.24
N ILE A 112 -0.60 13.61 21.28
CA ILE A 112 0.07 14.90 21.37
C ILE A 112 -0.53 15.72 22.52
N TRP A 113 -1.85 15.68 22.72
CA TRP A 113 -2.48 16.36 23.85
C TRP A 113 -2.00 15.77 25.20
N LEU A 114 -1.87 14.45 25.31
CA LEU A 114 -1.29 13.80 26.50
C LEU A 114 0.15 14.27 26.79
N ILE A 115 0.99 14.39 25.76
CA ILE A 115 2.37 14.88 25.91
C ILE A 115 2.41 16.36 26.31
N VAL A 116 1.54 17.19 25.72
CA VAL A 116 1.45 18.62 26.04
C VAL A 116 0.93 18.84 27.46
N SER A 117 -0.09 18.10 27.91
CA SER A 117 -0.58 18.17 29.30
C SER A 117 0.48 17.70 30.30
N PHE A 118 1.26 16.68 29.95
CA PHE A 118 2.35 16.19 30.82
C PHE A 118 3.50 17.20 30.93
N LEU A 119 3.92 17.82 29.82
CA LEU A 119 4.96 18.86 29.84
C LEU A 119 4.49 20.16 30.50
N GLY A 120 3.23 20.56 30.27
CA GLY A 120 2.62 21.72 30.93
C GLY A 120 2.50 21.56 32.45
N GLY A 121 2.28 20.33 32.93
CA GLY A 121 2.23 20.03 34.36
C GLY A 121 3.60 20.04 35.06
N ILE A 122 4.68 19.72 34.34
CA ILE A 122 6.05 19.71 34.90
C ILE A 122 6.67 21.12 34.95
N MET A 123 6.29 22.02 34.04
CA MET A 123 6.75 23.42 34.08
C MET A 123 5.86 24.36 34.92
N GLY A 124 4.66 23.90 35.30
CA GLY A 124 3.70 24.69 36.08
C GLY A 124 3.64 24.36 37.58
N ALA A 125 4.50 23.46 38.07
CA ALA A 125 4.66 23.09 39.49
C ALA A 125 6.03 23.55 39.98
#